data_AF-A0A2K2A0D0-F1
#
_entry.id   AF-A0A2K2A0D0-F1
#
_cell.length_a   1.000
_cell.length_b   1.000
_cell.length_c   1.000
_cell.angle_alpha   90.00
_cell.angle_beta   90.00
_cell.angle_gamma   90.00
#
_symmetry.space_group_name_H-M   'P 1'
#
loop_
_entity.id
_entity.type
_entity.pdbx_description
1 polymer ?
#
loop_
_entity_poly.entity_id
_entity_poly.type
_entity_poly.pdbx_seq_one_letter_code
_entity_poly.pdbx_strand_id
1 'polypeptide(L)'
;EVFDYAHIPGRAVLHRGRHRHGARVTISGHRVNLVIWCRSGVFRELKKHQNDFSSWCGDCRREKKERQHLSVAATKLELLKRDGISAS
;
A
#
# COMPACT_ATOMS: atom_id res chain seq x y z
N GLU A 1 0.94 -2.16 -15.64
CA GLU A 1 0.79 -3.29 -16.58
C GLU A 1 -0.63 -3.81 -16.50
N VAL A 2 -1.25 -4.11 -17.64
CA VAL A 2 -2.59 -4.69 -17.74
C VAL A 2 -2.41 -6.02 -18.45
N PHE A 3 -2.84 -7.10 -17.80
CA PHE A 3 -2.69 -8.45 -18.33
C PHE A 3 -4.06 -9.08 -18.54
N ASP A 4 -4.38 -9.39 -19.78
CA ASP A 4 -5.59 -10.11 -20.15
C ASP A 4 -5.28 -11.62 -20.19
N TYR A 5 -6.19 -12.43 -19.65
CA TYR A 5 -6.08 -13.88 -19.67
C TYR A 5 -7.41 -14.53 -20.00
N ALA A 6 -7.35 -15.71 -20.62
CA ALA A 6 -8.53 -16.51 -20.89
C ALA A 6 -9.00 -17.24 -19.61
N HIS A 7 -10.30 -17.23 -19.35
CA HIS A 7 -10.91 -18.05 -18.30
C HIS A 7 -11.06 -19.49 -18.82
N ILE A 8 -10.25 -20.40 -18.31
CA ILE A 8 -10.24 -21.82 -18.71
C ILE A 8 -10.51 -22.66 -17.45
N PRO A 9 -11.50 -23.59 -17.48
CA PRO A 9 -11.75 -24.50 -16.36
C PRO A 9 -10.49 -25.23 -15.90
N GLY A 10 -10.30 -25.35 -14.59
CA GLY A 10 -9.10 -25.95 -13.99
C GLY A 10 -7.88 -25.01 -13.87
N ARG A 11 -7.98 -23.76 -14.33
CA ARG A 11 -6.93 -22.73 -14.11
C ARG A 11 -7.36 -21.73 -13.05
N ALA A 12 -6.38 -21.22 -12.31
CA ALA A 12 -6.58 -20.18 -11.31
C ALA A 12 -5.57 -19.04 -11.50
N VAL A 13 -5.97 -17.84 -11.12
CA VAL A 13 -5.11 -16.66 -11.07
C VAL A 13 -4.94 -16.24 -9.62
N LEU A 14 -3.69 -16.15 -9.17
CA LEU A 14 -3.34 -15.60 -7.87
C LEU A 14 -2.77 -14.20 -8.06
N HIS A 15 -3.37 -13.21 -7.40
CA HIS A 15 -2.86 -11.84 -7.40
C HIS A 15 -2.93 -11.22 -6.01
N ARG A 16 -2.17 -10.14 -5.81
CA ARG A 16 -2.24 -9.37 -4.57
C ARG A 16 -3.61 -8.73 -4.44
N GLY A 17 -4.18 -8.71 -3.24
CA GLY A 17 -5.51 -8.10 -3.02
C GLY A 17 -5.60 -6.61 -3.33
N ARG A 18 -4.47 -5.88 -3.36
CA ARG A 18 -4.40 -4.46 -3.77
C ARG A 18 -4.20 -4.26 -5.27
N HIS A 19 -4.03 -5.34 -6.04
CA HIS A 19 -3.86 -5.24 -7.48
C HIS A 19 -5.19 -4.85 -8.12
N ARG A 20 -5.22 -3.75 -8.87
CA ARG A 20 -6.41 -3.34 -9.63
C ARG A 20 -6.63 -4.34 -10.76
N HIS A 21 -7.81 -4.93 -10.80
CA HIS A 21 -8.22 -5.88 -11.83
C HIS A 21 -9.70 -5.68 -12.12
N GLY A 22 -10.12 -6.18 -13.27
CA GLY A 22 -11.51 -6.16 -13.71
C GLY A 22 -11.76 -7.36 -14.62
N ALA A 23 -12.99 -7.45 -15.10
CA ALA A 23 -13.37 -8.49 -16.04
C ALA A 23 -13.92 -7.86 -17.32
N ARG A 24 -13.49 -8.36 -18.48
CA ARG A 24 -14.10 -7.96 -19.76
C ARG A 24 -15.54 -8.45 -19.82
N VAL A 25 -16.35 -7.75 -20.61
CA VAL A 25 -17.76 -8.06 -20.87
C VAL A 25 -17.87 -9.47 -21.46
N THR A 26 -18.83 -10.25 -20.98
CA THR A 26 -19.18 -11.55 -21.56
C THR A 26 -20.08 -11.31 -22.75
N ILE A 27 -19.61 -11.62 -23.96
CA ILE A 27 -20.35 -11.43 -25.22
C ILE A 27 -21.20 -12.64 -25.62
N SER A 28 -20.93 -13.82 -25.03
CA SER A 28 -21.68 -15.06 -25.26
C SER A 28 -21.44 -16.05 -24.12
N GLY A 29 -22.40 -16.99 -23.92
CA GLY A 29 -22.32 -18.03 -22.90
C GLY A 29 -22.36 -17.51 -21.46
N HIS A 30 -21.85 -18.32 -20.52
CA HIS A 30 -21.81 -17.99 -19.10
C HIS A 30 -20.38 -18.13 -18.54
N ARG A 31 -19.98 -17.19 -17.68
CA ARG A 31 -18.70 -17.23 -16.96
C ARG A 31 -18.95 -17.39 -15.47
N VAL A 32 -18.50 -18.51 -14.90
CA VAL A 32 -18.60 -18.82 -13.47
C VAL A 32 -17.19 -18.95 -12.90
N ASN A 33 -16.91 -18.27 -11.78
CA ASN A 33 -15.60 -18.31 -11.12
C ASN A 33 -15.77 -18.58 -9.62
N LEU A 34 -14.79 -19.26 -9.02
CA LEU A 34 -14.62 -19.34 -7.57
C LEU A 34 -13.58 -18.30 -7.14
N VAL A 35 -13.92 -17.44 -6.19
CA VAL A 35 -13.01 -16.41 -5.65
C VAL A 35 -12.72 -16.72 -4.19
N ILE A 36 -11.43 -16.86 -3.85
CA ILE A 36 -10.96 -17.10 -2.48
C ILE A 36 -10.07 -15.95 -2.04
N TRP A 37 -10.47 -15.26 -0.96
CA TRP A 37 -9.68 -14.19 -0.37
C TRP A 37 -8.82 -14.73 0.78
N CYS A 38 -7.55 -15.02 0.49
CA CYS A 38 -6.62 -15.48 1.52
C CYS A 38 -6.22 -14.33 2.46
N ARG A 39 -6.70 -14.39 3.72
CA ARG A 39 -6.39 -13.42 4.77
C ARG A 39 -5.45 -14.02 5.82
N SER A 40 -4.14 -13.77 5.70
CA SER A 40 -3.20 -14.13 6.77
C SER A 40 -3.35 -13.21 8.00
N GLY A 41 -3.65 -13.79 9.16
CA GLY A 41 -3.71 -13.11 10.46
C GLY A 41 -2.31 -12.76 10.99
N VAL A 42 -1.41 -13.76 10.97
CA VAL A 42 0.01 -13.59 11.38
C VAL A 42 0.68 -12.46 10.60
N PHE A 43 0.51 -12.41 9.28
CA PHE A 43 1.07 -11.34 8.45
C PHE A 43 0.57 -9.95 8.87
N ARG A 44 -0.72 -9.84 9.23
CA ARG A 44 -1.33 -8.56 9.62
C ARG A 44 -0.90 -8.13 11.01
N GLU A 45 -0.70 -9.08 11.92
CA GLU A 45 -0.16 -8.80 13.24
C GLU A 45 1.30 -8.35 13.15
N LEU A 46 2.14 -9.08 12.41
CA LEU A 46 3.54 -8.69 12.17
C LEU A 46 3.67 -7.30 11.57
N LYS A 47 2.77 -6.93 10.64
CA LYS A 47 2.75 -5.59 10.04
C LYS A 47 2.55 -4.46 11.05
N LYS A 48 1.90 -4.69 12.20
CA LYS A 48 1.75 -3.66 13.24
C LYS A 48 3.07 -3.34 13.94
N HIS A 49 3.94 -4.34 14.03
CA HIS A 49 5.21 -4.25 14.75
C HIS A 49 6.39 -3.98 13.82
N GLN A 50 6.25 -4.29 12.53
CA GLN A 50 7.33 -4.20 11.54
C GLN A 50 7.12 -3.02 10.59
N ASN A 51 7.54 -1.83 11.07
CA ASN A 51 7.26 -0.54 10.43
C ASN A 51 8.28 -0.11 9.35
N ASP A 52 9.27 -0.96 9.03
CA ASP A 52 10.38 -0.56 8.15
C ASP A 52 10.22 -0.95 6.67
N PHE A 53 9.08 -1.55 6.29
CA PHE A 53 8.81 -1.96 4.90
C PHE A 53 8.26 -0.83 4.00
N SER A 54 8.89 0.34 4.05
CA SER A 54 8.43 1.50 3.24
C SER A 54 8.48 1.26 1.72
N SER A 55 9.27 0.29 1.25
CA SER A 55 9.40 -0.05 -0.18
C SER A 55 8.11 -0.63 -0.77
N TRP A 56 7.26 -1.32 0.00
CA TRP A 56 6.05 -1.95 -0.55
C TRP A 56 4.80 -1.87 0.34
N CYS A 57 4.94 -1.53 1.62
CA CYS A 57 3.81 -1.29 2.49
C CYS A 57 3.33 0.16 2.37
N GLY A 58 2.08 0.35 1.93
CA GLY A 58 1.49 1.68 1.79
C GLY A 58 1.34 2.44 3.12
N ASP A 59 1.05 1.72 4.21
CA ASP A 59 0.83 2.35 5.52
C ASP A 59 2.16 2.74 6.17
N CYS A 60 3.16 1.85 6.18
CA CYS A 60 4.50 2.19 6.65
C CYS A 60 5.13 3.33 5.85
N ARG A 61 4.88 3.41 4.53
CA ARG A 61 5.33 4.53 3.70
C ARG A 61 4.69 5.85 4.10
N ARG A 62 3.39 5.83 4.40
CA ARG A 62 2.64 7.00 4.87
C ARG A 62 3.15 7.49 6.21
N GLU A 63 3.27 6.60 7.19
CA GLU A 63 3.78 6.91 8.53
C GLU A 63 5.22 7.44 8.48
N LYS A 64 6.08 6.86 7.62
CA LYS A 64 7.45 7.36 7.40
C LYS A 64 7.43 8.80 6.85
N LYS A 65 6.55 9.09 5.89
CA LYS A 65 6.39 10.44 5.33
C LYS A 65 5.89 11.42 6.39
N GLU A 66 4.89 11.03 7.18
CA GLU A 66 4.37 11.86 8.28
C GLU A 66 5.45 12.18 9.32
N ARG A 67 6.24 11.18 9.74
CA ARG A 67 7.40 11.39 10.63
C ARG A 67 8.43 12.36 10.04
N GLN A 68 8.74 12.26 8.75
CA GLN A 68 9.65 13.19 8.07
C GLN A 68 9.09 14.62 8.08
N HIS A 69 7.80 14.80 7.77
CA HIS A 69 7.17 16.12 7.79
C HIS A 69 7.22 16.76 9.17
N LEU A 70 6.93 15.99 10.23
CA LEU A 70 7.00 16.47 11.62
C LEU A 70 8.44 16.85 12.00
N SER A 71 9.43 16.03 11.64
CA SER A 71 10.86 16.31 11.89
C SER A 71 11.33 17.58 11.20
N VAL A 72 10.95 17.79 9.94
CA VAL A 72 11.26 19.03 9.19
C VAL A 72 10.59 20.24 9.84
N ALA A 73 9.32 20.14 10.23
CA ALA A 73 8.59 21.23 10.88
C ALA A 73 9.24 21.61 12.24
N ALA A 74 9.60 20.61 13.04
CA ALA A 74 10.30 20.83 14.31
C ALA A 74 11.67 21.49 14.11
N THR A 75 12.45 21.03 13.12
CA THR A 75 13.76 21.60 12.79
C THR A 75 13.64 23.05 12.33
N LYS A 76 12.64 23.34 11.48
CA LYS A 76 12.37 24.71 11.02
C LYS A 76 12.02 25.64 12.18
N LEU A 77 11.21 25.17 13.14
CA LEU A 77 10.86 25.95 14.32
C LEU A 77 12.08 26.26 15.19
N GLU A 78 12.97 25.29 15.38
CA GLU A 78 14.21 25.49 16.16
C GLU A 78 15.17 26.47 15.49
N LEU A 79 15.30 26.44 14.16
CA LEU A 79 16.11 27.41 13.41
C LEU A 79 15.55 28.84 13.58
N LEU A 80 14.24 29.03 13.42
CA LEU A 80 13.60 30.34 13.60
C LEU A 80 13.79 30.90 15.02
N LYS A 81 13.77 30.05 16.05
CA LYS A 81 14.07 30.47 17.43
C LYS A 81 15.52 30.96 17.57
N ARG A 82 16.49 30.27 16.96
CA ARG A 82 17.91 30.66 16.99
C ARG A 82 18.16 31.98 16.28
N ASP A 83 17.50 32.20 15.15
CA ASP A 83 17.60 33.45 14.39
C ASP A 83 16.97 34.62 15.16
N GLY A 84 15.87 34.38 15.89
CA GLY A 84 15.25 35.37 16.77
C GLY A 84 16.06 35.71 18.02
N ILE A 85 16.86 34.77 18.55
CA ILE A 85 17.77 35.01 19.69
C ILE A 85 19.03 35.80 19.25
N SER A 86 19.45 35.69 17.99
CA SER A 86 20.63 36.39 17.48
C SER A 86 20.41 37.88 17.17
N ALA A 87 19.18 38.39 17.34
CA ALA A 87 18.80 39.78 17.07
C ALA A 87 18.56 40.64 18.34
N SER A 88 19.07 40.20 19.50
CA SER A 88 19.02 40.95 20.77
C SER A 88 20.40 41.37 21.23
#